data_AF-A0AAV9IH96-F1
#
_entry.id   AF-A0AAV9IH96-F1
#
_cell.length_a   1.000
_cell.length_b   1.000
_cell.length_c   1.000
_cell.angle_alpha   90.00
_cell.angle_beta   90.00
_cell.angle_gamma   90.00
#
_symmetry.space_group_name_H-M   'P 1'
#
loop_
_entity.id
_entity.type
_entity.pdbx_description
1 polymer ?
#
loop_
_entity_poly.entity_id
_entity_poly.type
_entity_poly.pdbx_seq_one_letter_code
_entity_poly.pdbx_strand_id
1 'polypeptide(L)'
;MNAQLEQLCHYCKTDWKAYEEDIQAQLQLLHSLLQLVNSASHSEQLSSLLIFVASIANKVPHFPMMQQIYESITDILQRHGQVLEPELRFQLVRTLAILGKNRAQDVCNTLNTYFPLFRCMDKQLRKYIFQLIFNTVERAIEKGPKLSFQCKSLIYQYLQDNHEKIAQKTLLLLIRLYARGILSDASTCNVMSSCCFHENTKTKAIAIHFFLQERFQDDEDSDTSSNDSEEEDEDNNNNNHQLQAVVSQKTKELKNTYKMTSKKNARKKRQLERKISRIYNSERRRRKRKHELDPKVEPPVSLLFRPEEFAERLFAELKKKNQRFQLRLSIIQLIAKVVGFHRLDIPSFIQYLLGYLRPQQEGVTKMLVVLLQAIHDCTPMETVEMVIRYIADHFVIPQMSANTCAVGLNSIRILCEKQPNAIDSALLEDLIQYKTSKDKSVMMAARSILSVYRKLCPNLLPKSERGKLGNIRALEEKRAQVSSESLSSSPLSFDVSSEEEIEIDSEEESLDSSVEEEIEQDDSNPSELPEDCSTIIEENSFHSISIKDIECYHKTRRSKEERIAAVKRGRIDRPKYGKGAKQKCKTGPTTNRAKQKLQVAGIVQQRRRKQYMQSWKQRNTKKRRK
;
A
#
# COMPACT_ATOMS: atom_id res chain seq x y z
N MET A 1 14.07 20.07 38.56
CA MET A 1 13.48 21.41 38.77
C MET A 1 13.48 21.64 40.27
N ASN A 2 13.78 22.85 40.76
CA ASN A 2 13.80 23.12 42.20
C ASN A 2 12.37 23.06 42.76
N ALA A 3 12.17 22.46 43.94
CA ALA A 3 10.84 22.28 44.56
C ALA A 3 10.06 23.60 44.74
N GLN A 4 10.77 24.71 44.95
CA GLN A 4 10.20 26.04 45.06
C GLN A 4 9.62 26.55 43.72
N LEU A 5 10.30 26.30 42.60
CA LEU A 5 9.80 26.64 41.26
C LEU A 5 8.60 25.77 40.85
N GLU A 6 8.56 24.51 41.31
CA GLU A 6 7.41 23.62 41.08
C GLU A 6 6.16 24.10 41.83
N GLN A 7 6.31 24.51 43.09
CA GLN A 7 5.23 25.10 43.88
C GLN A 7 4.75 26.42 43.25
N LEU A 8 5.68 27.29 42.85
CA LEU A 8 5.34 28.55 42.19
C LEU A 8 4.64 28.31 40.84
N CYS A 9 5.06 27.30 40.07
CA CYS A 9 4.37 26.86 38.86
C CYS A 9 2.93 26.40 39.14
N HIS A 10 2.69 25.68 40.23
CA HIS A 10 1.34 25.28 40.63
C HIS A 10 0.48 26.49 40.96
N TYR A 11 0.99 27.44 41.76
CA TYR A 11 0.27 28.65 42.13
C TYR A 11 0.00 29.58 40.92
N CYS A 12 0.96 29.71 40.01
CA CYS A 12 0.77 30.46 38.77
C CYS A 12 -0.31 29.84 37.86
N LYS A 13 -0.51 28.53 37.91
CA LYS A 13 -1.57 27.85 37.15
C LYS A 13 -2.95 28.09 37.73
N THR A 14 -3.07 28.30 39.04
CA THR A 14 -4.34 28.60 39.71
C THR A 14 -4.70 30.08 39.60
N ASP A 15 -3.79 30.99 40.01
CA ASP A 15 -4.01 32.44 40.01
C ASP A 15 -2.73 33.21 39.67
N TRP A 16 -2.49 33.46 38.37
CA TRP A 16 -1.25 34.10 37.92
C TRP A 16 -1.11 35.58 38.32
N LYS A 17 -2.21 36.30 38.52
CA LYS A 17 -2.20 37.74 38.86
C LYS A 17 -1.63 38.03 40.25
N ALA A 18 -1.83 37.10 41.19
CA ALA A 18 -1.35 37.28 42.56
C ALA A 18 0.16 37.13 42.69
N TYR A 19 0.81 36.45 41.74
CA TYR A 19 2.23 36.14 41.73
C TYR A 19 2.98 36.85 40.59
N GLU A 20 2.45 37.97 40.10
CA GLU A 20 3.03 38.74 38.98
C GLU A 20 4.46 39.24 39.27
N GLU A 21 4.70 39.77 40.48
CA GLU A 21 6.02 40.24 40.90
C GLU A 21 7.05 39.11 40.99
N ASP A 22 6.66 37.97 41.55
CA ASP A 22 7.51 36.78 41.64
C ASP A 22 7.86 36.24 40.25
N ILE A 23 6.88 36.19 39.34
CA ILE A 23 7.11 35.80 37.94
C ILE A 23 8.10 36.75 37.29
N GLN A 24 7.91 38.07 37.44
CA GLN A 24 8.80 39.07 36.85
C GLN A 24 10.24 38.95 37.38
N ALA A 25 10.42 38.72 38.68
CA ALA A 25 11.73 38.49 39.30
C ALA A 25 12.43 37.25 38.70
N GLN A 26 11.71 36.14 38.54
CA GLN A 26 12.26 34.92 37.92
C GLN A 26 12.60 35.11 36.43
N LEU A 27 11.83 35.93 35.70
CA LEU A 27 12.12 36.25 34.30
C LEU A 27 13.36 37.17 34.16
N GLN A 28 13.53 38.12 35.08
CA GLN A 28 14.74 38.95 35.15
C GLN A 28 15.98 38.12 35.46
N LEU A 29 15.88 37.18 36.41
CA LEU A 29 16.94 36.22 36.70
C LEU A 29 17.28 35.36 35.49
N LEU A 30 16.26 34.85 34.77
CA LEU A 30 16.49 34.09 33.55
C LEU A 30 17.20 34.93 32.48
N HIS A 31 16.78 36.18 32.29
CA HIS A 31 17.38 37.06 31.29
C HIS A 31 18.85 37.37 31.60
N SER A 32 19.19 37.66 32.87
CA SER A 32 20.58 37.90 33.26
C SER A 32 21.46 36.66 33.11
N LEU A 33 20.94 35.47 33.46
CA LEU A 33 21.65 34.20 33.26
C LEU A 33 21.81 33.85 31.77
N LEU A 34 20.83 34.19 30.92
CA LEU A 34 20.92 33.99 29.47
C LEU A 34 22.04 34.81 28.84
N GLN A 35 22.33 36.01 29.35
CA GLN A 35 23.46 36.82 28.90
C GLN A 35 24.83 36.20 29.28
N LEU A 36 24.87 35.37 30.32
CA LEU A 36 26.08 34.73 30.85
C LEU A 36 26.25 33.26 30.40
N VAL A 37 25.50 32.81 29.38
CA VAL A 37 25.43 31.40 28.94
C VAL A 37 26.79 30.76 28.62
N ASN A 38 27.84 31.55 28.35
CA ASN A 38 29.18 31.03 28.10
C ASN A 38 29.90 30.52 29.36
N SER A 39 29.39 30.81 30.57
CA SER A 39 29.93 30.34 31.83
C SER A 39 29.22 29.04 32.26
N ALA A 40 29.94 27.91 32.22
CA ALA A 40 29.41 26.56 32.49
C ALA A 40 28.80 26.34 33.88
N SER A 41 28.87 27.32 34.78
CA SER A 41 28.55 27.19 36.21
C SER A 41 27.05 27.21 36.56
N HIS A 42 26.15 27.58 35.63
CA HIS A 42 24.71 27.79 35.92
C HIS A 42 23.73 26.93 35.09
N SER A 43 24.19 25.85 34.45
CA SER A 43 23.36 25.04 33.54
C SER A 43 22.09 24.48 34.19
N GLU A 44 22.19 23.92 35.41
CA GLU A 44 21.04 23.32 36.10
C GLU A 44 19.99 24.36 36.48
N GLN A 45 20.41 25.49 37.04
CA GLN A 45 19.51 26.59 37.40
C GLN A 45 18.83 27.16 36.16
N LEU A 46 19.59 27.40 35.09
CA LEU A 46 19.07 27.87 33.80
C LEU A 46 18.03 26.89 33.24
N SER A 47 18.33 25.59 33.23
CA SER A 47 17.39 24.56 32.75
C SER A 47 16.09 24.55 33.56
N SER A 48 16.17 24.72 34.89
CA SER A 48 15.01 24.75 35.77
C SER A 48 14.10 25.97 35.51
N LEU A 49 14.72 27.14 35.29
CA LEU A 49 14.02 28.38 34.95
C LEU A 49 13.41 28.32 33.55
N LEU A 50 14.10 27.72 32.58
CA LEU A 50 13.57 27.49 31.24
C LEU A 50 12.31 26.61 31.28
N ILE A 51 12.33 25.49 32.02
CA ILE A 51 11.15 24.62 32.14
C ILE A 51 10.00 25.36 32.85
N PHE A 52 10.31 26.18 33.86
CA PHE A 52 9.34 27.04 34.52
C PHE A 52 8.67 28.02 33.53
N VAL A 53 9.45 28.74 32.73
CA VAL A 53 8.92 29.67 31.70
C VAL A 53 8.08 28.94 30.66
N ALA A 54 8.54 27.80 30.16
CA ALA A 54 7.75 26.95 29.25
C ALA A 54 6.38 26.56 29.83
N SER A 55 6.28 26.36 31.14
CA SER A 55 5.03 25.96 31.78
C SER A 55 4.01 27.10 31.90
N ILE A 56 4.50 28.34 32.05
CA ILE A 56 3.69 29.54 32.29
C ILE A 56 3.32 30.26 30.98
N ALA A 57 4.15 30.13 29.95
CA ALA A 57 4.02 30.82 28.67
C ALA A 57 2.61 30.80 28.04
N ASN A 58 1.84 29.71 28.20
CA ASN A 58 0.49 29.62 27.62
C ASN A 58 -0.59 30.36 28.43
N LYS A 59 -0.35 30.61 29.72
CA LYS A 59 -1.32 31.23 30.64
C LYS A 59 -1.12 32.74 30.76
N VAL A 60 0.09 33.21 30.50
CA VAL A 60 0.48 34.60 30.72
C VAL A 60 1.06 35.21 29.44
N PRO A 61 0.21 35.57 28.47
CA PRO A 61 0.65 36.02 27.15
C PRO A 61 1.14 37.48 27.10
N HIS A 62 1.00 38.27 28.18
CA HIS A 62 1.15 39.73 28.13
C HIS A 62 2.42 40.32 28.76
N PHE A 63 3.37 39.52 29.25
CA PHE A 63 4.61 40.11 29.80
C PHE A 63 5.59 40.54 28.69
N PRO A 64 6.04 41.81 28.66
CA PRO A 64 7.04 42.28 27.70
C PRO A 64 8.39 41.55 27.87
N MET A 65 8.70 41.13 29.09
CA MET A 65 9.90 40.34 29.41
C MET A 65 9.97 39.01 28.63
N MET A 66 8.82 38.40 28.33
CA MET A 66 8.75 37.18 27.53
C MET A 66 9.14 37.40 26.06
N GLN A 67 9.02 38.64 25.55
CA GLN A 67 9.50 39.02 24.23
C GLN A 67 11.02 39.11 24.19
N GLN A 68 11.61 39.79 25.17
CA GLN A 68 13.06 39.89 25.31
C GLN A 68 13.74 38.53 25.50
N ILE A 69 13.12 37.63 26.28
CA ILE A 69 13.63 36.27 26.46
C ILE A 69 13.57 35.48 25.15
N TYR A 70 12.49 35.61 24.36
CA TYR A 70 12.38 34.96 23.07
C TYR A 70 13.50 35.41 22.10
N GLU A 71 13.73 36.71 22.01
CA GLU A 71 14.79 37.29 21.16
C GLU A 71 16.17 36.83 21.63
N SER A 72 16.43 36.89 22.94
CA SER A 72 17.69 36.43 23.54
C SER A 72 17.95 34.95 23.24
N ILE A 73 16.93 34.08 23.39
CA ILE A 73 17.06 32.64 23.09
C ILE A 73 17.33 32.42 21.60
N THR A 74 16.67 33.19 20.73
CA THR A 74 16.86 33.12 19.27
C THR A 74 18.30 33.46 18.89
N ASP A 75 18.83 34.57 19.43
CA ASP A 75 20.21 35.01 19.20
C ASP A 75 21.24 34.00 19.72
N ILE A 76 21.01 33.45 20.93
CA ILE A 76 21.89 32.44 21.52
C ILE A 76 21.91 31.16 20.67
N LEU A 77 20.75 30.69 20.22
CA LEU A 77 20.67 29.49 19.38
C LEU A 77 21.31 29.68 18.01
N GLN A 78 21.20 30.87 17.41
CA GLN A 78 21.85 31.19 16.14
C GLN A 78 23.37 31.32 16.26
N ARG A 79 23.88 31.97 17.32
CA ARG A 79 25.32 32.21 17.51
C ARG A 79 26.08 31.04 18.12
N HIS A 80 25.48 30.37 19.13
CA HIS A 80 26.14 29.38 19.97
C HIS A 80 25.53 27.97 19.87
N GLY A 81 24.65 27.73 18.88
CA GLY A 81 23.93 26.48 18.73
C GLY A 81 24.80 25.22 18.73
N GLN A 82 26.02 25.26 18.20
CA GLN A 82 26.93 24.09 18.14
C GLN A 82 27.72 23.85 19.43
N VAL A 83 28.05 24.91 20.17
CA VAL A 83 28.95 24.86 21.34
C VAL A 83 28.19 24.52 22.62
N LEU A 84 26.90 24.85 22.68
CA LEU A 84 26.07 24.65 23.86
C LEU A 84 25.93 23.17 24.25
N GLU A 85 25.79 22.89 25.55
CA GLU A 85 25.49 21.54 26.06
C GLU A 85 24.19 20.97 25.46
N PRO A 86 24.14 19.67 25.09
CA PRO A 86 22.96 19.06 24.46
C PRO A 86 21.65 19.22 25.25
N GLU A 87 21.67 19.03 26.57
CA GLU A 87 20.48 19.14 27.42
C GLU A 87 19.96 20.59 27.45
N LEU A 88 20.84 21.56 27.66
CA LEU A 88 20.49 22.99 27.63
C LEU A 88 19.94 23.39 26.27
N ARG A 89 20.58 22.94 25.18
CA ARG A 89 20.13 23.19 23.80
C ARG A 89 18.71 22.66 23.58
N PHE A 90 18.41 21.46 24.08
CA PHE A 90 17.08 20.89 24.00
C PHE A 90 16.04 21.72 24.78
N GLN A 91 16.36 22.16 26.00
CA GLN A 91 15.46 23.00 26.80
C GLN A 91 15.24 24.40 26.18
N LEU A 92 16.27 25.01 25.59
CA LEU A 92 16.14 26.27 24.85
C LEU A 92 15.23 26.14 23.63
N VAL A 93 15.41 25.09 22.82
CA VAL A 93 14.54 24.84 21.66
C VAL A 93 13.11 24.55 22.10
N ARG A 94 12.93 23.78 23.18
CA ARG A 94 11.60 23.48 23.74
C ARG A 94 10.89 24.73 24.26
N THR A 95 11.59 25.60 24.97
CA THR A 95 11.04 26.87 25.46
C THR A 95 10.69 27.80 24.32
N LEU A 96 11.59 27.96 23.34
CA LEU A 96 11.36 28.74 22.13
C LEU A 96 10.10 28.26 21.38
N ALA A 97 9.95 26.94 21.22
CA ALA A 97 8.81 26.35 20.54
C ALA A 97 7.47 26.60 21.24
N ILE A 98 7.46 26.69 22.58
CA ILE A 98 6.24 26.99 23.35
C ILE A 98 5.92 28.48 23.26
N LEU A 99 6.91 29.35 23.46
CA LEU A 99 6.77 30.80 23.35
C LEU A 99 6.32 31.23 21.95
N GLY A 100 6.80 30.54 20.91
CA GLY A 100 6.45 30.80 19.51
C GLY A 100 5.02 30.41 19.10
N LYS A 101 4.27 29.63 19.90
CA LYS A 101 2.91 29.18 19.50
C LYS A 101 1.92 30.32 19.29
N ASN A 102 2.06 31.40 20.05
CA ASN A 102 1.18 32.56 19.99
C ASN A 102 1.62 33.59 18.93
N ARG A 103 2.82 33.43 18.34
CA ARG A 103 3.41 34.38 17.40
C ARG A 103 3.24 33.87 15.97
N ALA A 104 2.09 34.18 15.39
CA ALA A 104 1.70 33.71 14.07
C ALA A 104 2.52 34.32 12.91
N GLN A 105 3.20 35.45 13.11
CA GLN A 105 3.81 36.27 12.05
C GLN A 105 5.32 36.00 11.84
N ASP A 106 6.05 35.42 12.80
CA ASP A 106 7.52 35.20 12.73
C ASP A 106 7.93 33.78 12.26
N VAL A 107 7.14 33.14 11.39
CA VAL A 107 7.41 31.76 10.95
C VAL A 107 8.76 31.66 10.25
N CYS A 108 9.08 32.61 9.36
CA CYS A 108 10.33 32.62 8.60
C CYS A 108 11.56 32.74 9.51
N ASN A 109 11.52 33.64 10.50
CA ASN A 109 12.59 33.81 11.49
C ASN A 109 12.79 32.56 12.35
N THR A 110 11.67 31.93 12.71
CA THR A 110 11.67 30.68 13.47
C THR A 110 12.31 29.53 12.67
N LEU A 111 11.95 29.39 11.39
CA LEU A 111 12.56 28.40 10.49
C LEU A 111 14.06 28.65 10.31
N ASN A 112 14.46 29.90 10.08
CA ASN A 112 15.87 30.29 9.94
C ASN A 112 16.70 30.01 11.21
N THR A 113 16.05 29.92 12.37
CA THR A 113 16.69 29.53 13.62
C THR A 113 16.80 28.01 13.77
N TYR A 114 15.78 27.26 13.34
CA TYR A 114 15.74 25.81 13.49
C TYR A 114 16.58 25.04 12.46
N PHE A 115 16.62 25.46 11.19
CA PHE A 115 17.37 24.74 10.15
C PHE A 115 18.88 24.62 10.43
N PRO A 116 19.58 25.69 10.88
CA PRO A 116 21.00 25.59 11.24
C PRO A 116 21.29 24.60 12.38
N LEU A 117 20.33 24.35 13.27
CA LEU A 117 20.48 23.41 14.38
C LEU A 117 20.53 21.94 13.92
N PHE A 118 20.16 21.63 12.68
CA PHE A 118 20.39 20.29 12.12
C PHE A 118 21.87 19.94 11.95
N ARG A 119 22.78 20.93 12.02
CA ARG A 119 24.24 20.70 12.04
C ARG A 119 24.72 20.04 13.34
N CYS A 120 23.94 20.14 14.42
CA CYS A 120 24.34 19.64 15.72
C CYS A 120 24.26 18.10 15.79
N MET A 121 25.25 17.48 16.43
CA MET A 121 25.37 16.01 16.56
C MET A 121 24.48 15.41 17.66
N ASP A 122 23.21 15.84 17.74
CA ASP A 122 22.23 15.31 18.70
C ASP A 122 21.02 14.73 17.96
N LYS A 123 20.80 13.43 18.14
CA LYS A 123 19.71 12.69 17.48
C LYS A 123 18.34 13.03 18.06
N GLN A 124 18.24 13.20 19.38
CA GLN A 124 16.96 13.49 20.03
C GLN A 124 16.49 14.90 19.66
N LEU A 125 17.41 15.86 19.68
CA LEU A 125 17.14 17.22 19.24
C LEU A 125 16.72 17.29 17.78
N ARG A 126 17.44 16.65 16.86
CA ARG A 126 17.09 16.64 15.42
C ARG A 126 15.68 16.09 15.18
N LYS A 127 15.30 15.00 15.85
CA LYS A 127 13.94 14.44 15.78
C LYS A 127 12.88 15.41 16.29
N TYR A 128 13.16 16.09 17.40
CA TYR A 128 12.26 17.08 17.98
C TYR A 128 12.09 18.30 17.08
N ILE A 129 13.20 18.86 16.58
CA ILE A 129 13.21 19.99 15.64
C ILE A 129 12.47 19.64 14.36
N PHE A 130 12.70 18.45 13.80
CA PHE A 130 11.99 18.01 12.60
C PHE A 130 10.46 18.01 12.80
N GLN A 131 9.98 17.51 13.94
CA GLN A 131 8.55 17.55 14.27
C GLN A 131 8.03 18.97 14.47
N LEU A 132 8.83 19.85 15.09
CA LEU A 132 8.48 21.26 15.28
C LEU A 132 8.36 21.96 13.93
N ILE A 133 9.38 21.86 13.07
CA ILE A 133 9.39 22.45 11.73
C ILE A 133 8.17 21.97 10.95
N PHE A 134 7.92 20.66 10.93
CA PHE A 134 6.77 20.08 10.26
C PHE A 134 5.45 20.71 10.72
N ASN A 135 5.21 20.79 12.03
CA ASN A 135 3.98 21.38 12.58
C ASN A 135 3.89 22.89 12.32
N THR A 136 5.02 23.61 12.31
CA THR A 136 5.05 25.05 12.00
C THR A 136 4.71 25.33 10.54
N VAL A 137 5.24 24.52 9.62
CA VAL A 137 4.97 24.65 8.18
C VAL A 137 3.53 24.27 7.87
N GLU A 138 3.02 23.19 8.45
CA GLU A 138 1.60 22.79 8.32
C GLU A 138 0.66 23.95 8.69
N ARG A 139 0.86 24.56 9.87
CA ARG A 139 0.07 25.72 10.31
C ARG A 139 0.28 26.97 9.46
N ALA A 140 1.48 27.18 8.92
CA ALA A 140 1.78 28.35 8.10
C ALA A 140 1.07 28.29 6.75
N ILE A 141 0.97 27.09 6.18
CA ILE A 141 0.27 26.84 4.91
C ILE A 141 -1.24 27.01 5.09
N GLU A 142 -1.81 26.52 6.19
CA GLU A 142 -3.23 26.70 6.53
C GLU A 142 -3.65 28.17 6.68
N LYS A 143 -2.73 29.05 7.12
CA LYS A 143 -3.02 30.48 7.36
C LYS A 143 -3.16 31.31 6.10
N GLY A 144 -2.53 30.92 4.98
CA GLY A 144 -2.70 31.61 3.71
C GLY A 144 -1.57 31.45 2.68
N PRO A 145 -1.82 31.83 1.42
CA PRO A 145 -0.93 31.55 0.29
C PRO A 145 0.37 32.35 0.32
N LYS A 146 0.37 33.59 0.84
CA LYS A 146 1.57 34.43 0.93
C LYS A 146 2.64 33.80 1.84
N LEU A 147 2.22 33.34 3.02
CA LEU A 147 3.09 32.64 3.97
C LEU A 147 3.54 31.28 3.42
N SER A 148 2.67 30.57 2.71
CA SER A 148 3.02 29.33 2.02
C SER A 148 4.14 29.54 1.00
N PHE A 149 4.05 30.58 0.16
CA PHE A 149 5.10 30.91 -0.81
C PHE A 149 6.44 31.23 -0.13
N GLN A 150 6.42 32.05 0.93
CA GLN A 150 7.64 32.37 1.70
C GLN A 150 8.26 31.12 2.33
N CYS A 151 7.44 30.24 2.92
CA CYS A 151 7.91 28.98 3.49
C CYS A 151 8.50 28.06 2.42
N LYS A 152 7.85 27.92 1.25
CA LYS A 152 8.36 27.12 0.12
C LYS A 152 9.72 27.64 -0.34
N SER A 153 9.84 28.96 -0.53
CA SER A 153 11.10 29.58 -0.95
C SER A 153 12.24 29.30 0.03
N LEU A 154 11.99 29.40 1.34
CA LEU A 154 12.99 29.09 2.36
C LEU A 154 13.35 27.60 2.37
N ILE A 155 12.37 26.70 2.26
CA ILE A 155 12.61 25.25 2.23
C ILE A 155 13.45 24.88 1.00
N TYR A 156 13.18 25.47 -0.17
CA TYR A 156 13.97 25.22 -1.38
C TYR A 156 15.40 25.75 -1.24
N GLN A 157 15.61 26.87 -0.56
CA GLN A 157 16.94 27.38 -0.26
C GLN A 157 17.73 26.40 0.64
N TYR A 158 17.11 25.88 1.71
CA TYR A 158 17.76 24.91 2.61
C TYR A 158 17.97 23.53 1.98
N LEU A 159 17.20 23.18 0.95
CA LEU A 159 17.39 21.95 0.19
C LEU A 159 18.68 21.98 -0.64
N GLN A 160 19.10 23.17 -1.09
CA GLN A 160 20.34 23.41 -1.84
C GLN A 160 21.54 23.75 -0.92
N ASP A 161 21.39 23.63 0.40
CA ASP A 161 22.49 23.89 1.34
C ASP A 161 23.62 22.85 1.17
N ASN A 162 24.86 23.29 1.30
CA ASN A 162 26.06 22.46 1.20
C ASN A 162 26.14 21.39 2.30
N HIS A 163 25.48 21.63 3.44
CA HIS A 163 25.53 20.70 4.56
C HIS A 163 24.61 19.49 4.35
N GLU A 164 25.22 18.30 4.24
CA GLU A 164 24.55 17.01 4.01
C GLU A 164 23.29 16.80 4.86
N LYS A 165 23.38 16.97 6.19
CA LYS A 165 22.24 16.71 7.09
C LYS A 165 21.10 17.71 6.93
N ILE A 166 21.38 18.95 6.52
CA ILE A 166 20.33 19.95 6.30
C ILE A 166 19.56 19.57 5.04
N ALA A 167 20.26 19.28 3.94
CA ALA A 167 19.62 18.84 2.70
C ALA A 167 18.79 17.56 2.91
N GLN A 168 19.33 16.55 3.62
CA GLN A 168 18.61 15.30 3.94
C GLN A 168 17.32 15.56 4.73
N LYS A 169 17.40 16.28 5.86
CA LYS A 169 16.22 16.55 6.69
C LYS A 169 15.22 17.45 5.97
N THR A 170 15.67 18.36 5.12
CA THR A 170 14.80 19.22 4.32
C THR A 170 14.06 18.42 3.24
N LEU A 171 14.72 17.48 2.58
CA LEU A 171 14.09 16.56 1.63
C LEU A 171 13.05 15.66 2.32
N LEU A 172 13.39 15.09 3.47
CA LEU A 172 12.44 14.29 4.27
C LEU A 172 11.22 15.10 4.72
N LEU A 173 11.42 16.38 5.06
CA LEU A 173 10.34 17.30 5.39
C LEU A 173 9.39 17.47 4.20
N LEU A 174 9.93 17.72 3.00
CA LEU A 174 9.14 17.83 1.77
C LEU A 174 8.36 16.54 1.47
N ILE A 175 9.00 15.38 1.56
CA ILE A 175 8.35 14.06 1.38
C ILE A 175 7.16 13.91 2.34
N ARG A 176 7.35 14.28 3.60
CA ARG A 176 6.30 14.17 4.63
C ARG A 176 5.14 15.13 4.39
N LEU A 177 5.42 16.34 3.91
CA LEU A 177 4.40 17.33 3.54
C LEU A 177 3.63 16.89 2.28
N TYR A 178 4.32 16.29 1.32
CA TYR A 178 3.71 15.70 0.12
C TYR A 178 2.80 14.53 0.48
N ALA A 179 3.26 13.60 1.34
CA ALA A 179 2.49 12.44 1.76
C ALA A 179 1.18 12.79 2.50
N ARG A 180 1.13 13.96 3.17
CA ARG A 180 -0.09 14.50 3.78
C ARG A 180 -0.98 15.30 2.83
N GLY A 181 -0.56 15.51 1.58
CA GLY A 181 -1.29 16.33 0.62
C GLY A 181 -1.28 17.83 0.93
N ILE A 182 -0.36 18.31 1.78
CA ILE A 182 -0.25 19.74 2.11
C ILE A 182 0.51 20.47 1.00
N LEU A 183 1.55 19.83 0.46
CA LEU A 183 2.42 20.34 -0.61
C LEU A 183 2.47 19.37 -1.79
N SER A 184 1.33 19.07 -2.39
CA SER A 184 1.21 18.17 -3.55
C SER A 184 1.27 18.90 -4.90
N ASP A 185 2.13 19.92 -5.01
CA ASP A 185 2.26 20.69 -6.25
C ASP A 185 3.27 20.05 -7.21
N ALA A 186 3.02 20.18 -8.52
CA ALA A 186 3.96 19.73 -9.54
C ALA A 186 5.34 20.43 -9.43
N SER A 187 5.38 21.71 -9.10
CA SER A 187 6.64 22.44 -8.87
C SER A 187 7.48 21.81 -7.74
N THR A 188 6.84 21.47 -6.62
CA THR A 188 7.50 20.82 -5.47
C THR A 188 8.03 19.45 -5.86
N CYS A 189 7.24 18.67 -6.61
CA CYS A 189 7.66 17.36 -7.10
C CYS A 189 8.92 17.46 -7.98
N ASN A 190 8.98 18.44 -8.89
CA ASN A 190 10.14 18.63 -9.77
C ASN A 190 11.39 19.14 -9.02
N VAL A 191 11.22 19.96 -7.98
CA VAL A 191 12.33 20.30 -7.06
C VAL A 191 12.87 19.04 -6.37
N MET A 192 11.98 18.14 -5.91
CA MET A 192 12.39 16.86 -5.32
C MET A 192 13.03 15.92 -6.35
N SER A 193 12.60 15.95 -7.62
CA SER A 193 13.22 15.19 -8.71
C SER A 193 14.67 15.62 -8.97
N SER A 194 14.98 16.90 -8.74
CA SER A 194 16.34 17.43 -8.88
C SER A 194 17.29 16.83 -7.84
N CYS A 195 16.78 16.45 -6.66
CA CYS A 195 17.55 15.77 -5.63
C CYS A 195 17.98 14.36 -6.02
N CYS A 196 17.31 13.72 -6.99
CA CYS A 196 17.75 12.44 -7.54
C CYS A 196 19.12 12.53 -8.24
N PHE A 197 19.58 13.74 -8.60
CA PHE A 197 20.89 13.97 -9.24
C PHE A 197 21.95 14.54 -8.29
N HIS A 198 21.66 14.61 -7.00
CA HIS A 198 22.58 15.18 -6.01
C HIS A 198 23.88 14.36 -5.89
N GLU A 199 24.99 15.00 -5.52
CA GLU A 199 26.29 14.31 -5.36
C GLU A 199 26.26 13.32 -4.21
N ASN A 200 25.62 13.71 -3.10
CA ASN A 200 25.42 12.86 -1.94
C ASN A 200 24.51 11.66 -2.22
N THR A 201 25.05 10.46 -2.02
CA THR A 201 24.36 9.18 -2.22
C THR A 201 23.16 8.97 -1.31
N LYS A 202 23.21 9.44 -0.05
CA LYS A 202 22.11 9.32 0.91
C LYS A 202 20.92 10.21 0.49
N THR A 203 21.15 11.48 0.18
CA THR A 203 20.10 12.40 -0.32
C THR A 203 19.47 11.87 -1.62
N LYS A 204 20.30 11.32 -2.51
CA LYS A 204 19.85 10.67 -3.74
C LYS A 204 18.98 9.45 -3.47
N ALA A 205 19.41 8.55 -2.57
CA ALA A 205 18.63 7.38 -2.16
C ALA A 205 17.27 7.81 -1.62
N ILE A 206 17.22 8.84 -0.77
CA ILE A 206 15.98 9.37 -0.22
C ILE A 206 15.03 9.83 -1.34
N ALA A 207 15.54 10.59 -2.31
CA ALA A 207 14.72 11.07 -3.41
C ALA A 207 14.18 9.92 -4.27
N ILE A 208 15.03 8.92 -4.58
CA ILE A 208 14.64 7.77 -5.41
C ILE A 208 13.56 6.91 -4.74
N HIS A 209 13.75 6.55 -3.47
CA HIS A 209 12.77 5.77 -2.72
C HIS A 209 11.41 6.49 -2.63
N PHE A 210 11.39 7.83 -2.73
CA PHE A 210 10.16 8.62 -2.66
C PHE A 210 9.33 8.45 -3.91
N PHE A 211 9.97 8.53 -5.09
CA PHE A 211 9.30 8.27 -6.35
C PHE A 211 8.92 6.80 -6.52
N LEU A 212 9.70 5.87 -5.96
CA LEU A 212 9.32 4.46 -5.88
C LEU A 212 8.14 4.22 -4.93
N GLN A 213 7.87 5.14 -4.00
CA GLN A 213 6.90 5.00 -2.91
C GLN A 213 7.25 3.83 -1.97
N GLU A 214 8.55 3.56 -1.82
CA GLU A 214 9.04 2.59 -0.85
C GLU A 214 9.03 3.18 0.56
N ARG A 215 8.91 2.32 1.57
CA ARG A 215 8.81 2.77 2.96
C ARG A 215 10.13 3.37 3.43
N PHE A 216 10.06 4.62 3.88
CA PHE A 216 11.15 5.26 4.60
C PHE A 216 11.12 4.89 6.08
N GLN A 217 12.28 4.59 6.65
CA GLN A 217 12.46 4.72 8.09
C GLN A 217 12.78 6.19 8.38
N ASP A 218 11.95 6.87 9.21
CA ASP A 218 12.21 8.24 9.73
C ASP A 218 13.57 8.35 10.50
N ASP A 219 14.26 7.23 10.73
CA ASP A 219 15.40 7.06 11.63
C ASP A 219 16.78 7.10 10.93
N GLU A 220 16.95 7.92 9.88
CA GLU A 220 18.24 8.13 9.17
C GLU A 220 19.40 8.77 9.99
N ASP A 221 19.30 8.76 11.31
CA ASP A 221 20.40 9.11 12.22
C ASP A 221 21.01 7.85 12.87
N SER A 222 20.84 6.67 12.29
CA SER A 222 21.75 5.54 12.54
C SER A 222 22.79 5.50 11.42
N ASP A 223 24.05 5.80 11.75
CA ASP A 223 25.22 5.45 10.93
C ASP A 223 25.46 3.92 10.95
N THR A 224 24.41 3.13 10.73
CA THR A 224 24.59 1.73 10.37
C THR A 224 24.90 1.70 8.89
N SER A 225 26.18 1.85 8.60
CA SER A 225 26.77 1.45 7.33
C SER A 225 26.23 0.08 6.92
N SER A 226 25.62 0.04 5.73
CA SER A 226 25.84 -1.03 4.75
C SER A 226 26.07 -2.46 5.27
N ASN A 227 25.00 -3.12 5.67
CA ASN A 227 24.66 -4.55 5.61
C ASN A 227 23.29 -4.61 6.32
N ASP A 228 22.22 -5.08 5.69
CA ASP A 228 22.08 -6.48 5.35
C ASP A 228 21.40 -6.73 4.01
N SER A 229 21.95 -7.74 3.33
CA SER A 229 21.17 -8.66 2.53
C SER A 229 20.75 -9.78 3.49
N GLU A 230 19.45 -10.07 3.57
CA GLU A 230 18.77 -11.16 4.32
C GLU A 230 17.85 -10.73 5.48
N GLU A 231 17.02 -9.70 5.31
CA GLU A 231 16.43 -9.04 6.49
C GLU A 231 14.97 -8.56 6.32
N GLU A 232 14.02 -9.44 5.97
CA GLU A 232 12.60 -9.19 6.33
C GLU A 232 12.31 -9.56 7.81
N ASP A 233 13.22 -10.27 8.49
CA ASP A 233 12.97 -10.93 9.78
C ASP A 233 13.71 -10.32 11.00
N GLU A 234 14.95 -9.85 10.88
CA GLU A 234 15.70 -9.25 12.00
C GLU A 234 15.47 -7.72 12.06
N ASP A 235 15.19 -7.07 10.92
CA ASP A 235 14.72 -5.67 10.80
C ASP A 235 13.31 -5.46 11.41
N ASN A 236 12.53 -6.54 11.47
CA ASN A 236 11.27 -6.63 12.22
C ASN A 236 11.52 -6.55 13.73
N ASN A 237 12.71 -6.95 14.22
CA ASN A 237 12.99 -7.16 15.64
C ASN A 237 13.23 -5.84 16.39
N ASN A 238 13.99 -4.91 15.80
CA ASN A 238 14.21 -3.56 16.37
C ASN A 238 12.93 -2.71 16.36
N ASN A 239 12.20 -2.77 15.24
CA ASN A 239 10.88 -2.15 15.10
C ASN A 239 9.85 -2.75 16.06
N ASN A 240 9.90 -4.07 16.30
CA ASN A 240 9.09 -4.76 17.29
C ASN A 240 9.48 -4.33 18.71
N HIS A 241 10.77 -4.17 19.04
CA HIS A 241 11.19 -3.71 20.37
C HIS A 241 10.66 -2.30 20.67
N GLN A 242 10.75 -1.37 19.71
CA GLN A 242 10.21 -0.03 19.90
C GLN A 242 8.67 0.01 19.83
N LEU A 243 8.03 -0.89 19.08
CA LEU A 243 6.57 -1.06 19.08
C LEU A 243 6.12 -1.56 20.45
N GLN A 244 6.86 -2.52 21.00
CA GLN A 244 6.61 -3.12 22.29
C GLN A 244 6.87 -2.14 23.43
N ALA A 245 7.85 -1.26 23.33
CA ALA A 245 8.06 -0.15 24.26
C ALA A 245 6.85 0.81 24.29
N VAL A 246 6.37 1.27 23.13
CA VAL A 246 5.19 2.16 23.04
C VAL A 246 3.92 1.47 23.52
N VAL A 247 3.70 0.22 23.10
CA VAL A 247 2.55 -0.58 23.55
C VAL A 247 2.64 -0.84 25.05
N SER A 248 3.84 -1.09 25.60
CA SER A 248 4.03 -1.27 27.03
C SER A 248 3.64 -0.01 27.82
N GLN A 249 4.09 1.18 27.38
CA GLN A 249 3.72 2.46 28.01
C GLN A 249 2.21 2.69 27.99
N LYS A 250 1.55 2.52 26.83
CA LYS A 250 0.09 2.68 26.71
C LYS A 250 -0.72 1.62 27.47
N THR A 251 -0.13 0.47 27.74
CA THR A 251 -0.79 -0.63 28.44
C THR A 251 -0.45 -0.69 29.93
N LYS A 252 0.46 0.16 30.45
CA LYS A 252 0.78 0.23 31.89
C LYS A 252 -0.46 0.53 32.73
N GLU A 253 -1.24 1.55 32.37
CA GLU A 253 -2.49 1.90 33.07
C GLU A 253 -3.56 0.80 32.92
N LEU A 254 -3.66 0.19 31.75
CA LEU A 254 -4.55 -0.96 31.52
C LEU A 254 -4.16 -2.18 32.35
N LYS A 255 -2.86 -2.45 32.54
CA LYS A 255 -2.38 -3.53 33.40
C LYS A 255 -2.63 -3.21 34.89
N ASN A 256 -2.47 -1.95 35.29
CA ASN A 256 -2.70 -1.48 36.65
C ASN A 256 -4.19 -1.46 37.05
N THR A 257 -5.10 -1.22 36.11
CA THR A 257 -6.56 -1.29 36.35
C THR A 257 -7.05 -2.74 36.42
N TYR A 258 -6.43 -3.65 35.68
CA TYR A 258 -6.67 -5.10 35.75
C TYR A 258 -5.77 -5.78 36.80
N LYS A 259 -5.68 -5.23 38.02
CA LYS A 259 -4.97 -5.87 39.14
C LYS A 259 -5.47 -7.30 39.34
N MET A 260 -4.56 -8.26 39.18
CA MET A 260 -4.81 -9.70 39.25
C MET A 260 -4.93 -10.15 40.72
N THR A 261 -6.03 -9.79 41.37
CA THR A 261 -6.37 -10.37 42.68
C THR A 261 -7.05 -11.72 42.44
N SER A 262 -6.37 -12.81 42.82
CA SER A 262 -6.78 -14.23 42.75
C SER A 262 -6.72 -14.96 41.40
N LYS A 263 -6.35 -16.26 41.48
CA LYS A 263 -6.21 -17.27 40.41
C LYS A 263 -7.50 -17.54 39.58
N LYS A 264 -8.62 -16.86 39.85
CA LYS A 264 -9.96 -17.17 39.30
C LYS A 264 -10.51 -16.23 38.22
N ASN A 265 -9.69 -15.50 37.47
CA ASN A 265 -10.22 -14.56 36.45
C ASN A 265 -9.60 -14.71 35.04
N ALA A 266 -9.59 -15.94 34.51
CA ALA A 266 -9.18 -16.21 33.12
C ALA A 266 -9.92 -15.35 32.08
N ARG A 267 -11.20 -15.01 32.33
CA ARG A 267 -12.00 -14.12 31.47
C ARG A 267 -11.45 -12.70 31.42
N LYS A 268 -11.03 -12.13 32.56
CA LYS A 268 -10.44 -10.77 32.62
C LYS A 268 -9.05 -10.75 31.99
N LYS A 269 -8.25 -11.81 32.17
CA LYS A 269 -6.96 -11.99 31.47
C LYS A 269 -7.13 -12.00 29.95
N ARG A 270 -8.07 -12.79 29.42
CA ARG A 270 -8.39 -12.85 27.98
C ARG A 270 -8.90 -11.51 27.43
N GLN A 271 -9.64 -10.73 28.24
CA GLN A 271 -10.07 -9.38 27.85
C GLN A 271 -8.91 -8.38 27.79
N LEU A 272 -8.01 -8.43 28.78
CA LEU A 272 -6.80 -7.60 28.79
C LEU A 272 -5.90 -7.93 27.60
N GLU A 273 -5.63 -9.22 27.34
CA GLU A 273 -4.84 -9.68 26.19
C GLU A 273 -5.46 -9.23 24.86
N ARG A 274 -6.78 -9.32 24.69
CA ARG A 274 -7.48 -8.81 23.49
C ARG A 274 -7.33 -7.30 23.33
N LYS A 275 -7.43 -6.52 24.42
CA LYS A 275 -7.24 -5.07 24.40
C LYS A 275 -5.80 -4.70 24.04
N ILE A 276 -4.82 -5.37 24.65
CA ILE A 276 -3.39 -5.21 24.34
C ILE A 276 -3.14 -5.57 22.87
N SER A 277 -3.69 -6.67 22.38
CA SER A 277 -3.54 -7.10 20.98
C SER A 277 -4.16 -6.12 19.99
N ARG A 278 -5.29 -5.50 20.34
CA ARG A 278 -5.91 -4.43 19.53
C ARG A 278 -5.03 -3.19 19.48
N ILE A 279 -4.47 -2.77 20.61
CA ILE A 279 -3.54 -1.63 20.70
C ILE A 279 -2.25 -1.93 19.91
N TYR A 280 -1.73 -3.15 20.03
CA TYR A 280 -0.56 -3.60 19.27
C TYR A 280 -0.85 -3.56 17.76
N ASN A 281 -1.97 -4.13 17.32
CA ASN A 281 -2.36 -4.13 15.91
C ASN A 281 -2.70 -2.72 15.39
N SER A 282 -3.29 -1.86 16.21
CA SER A 282 -3.59 -0.47 15.82
C SER A 282 -2.31 0.35 15.70
N GLU A 283 -1.35 0.23 16.62
CA GLU A 283 -0.04 0.87 16.50
C GLU A 283 0.77 0.32 15.33
N ARG A 284 0.73 -0.99 15.09
CA ARG A 284 1.37 -1.61 13.92
C ARG A 284 0.78 -1.05 12.63
N ARG A 285 -0.55 -0.93 12.52
CA ARG A 285 -1.22 -0.31 11.37
C ARG A 285 -0.89 1.18 11.25
N ARG A 286 -0.87 1.92 12.36
CA ARG A 286 -0.55 3.35 12.39
C ARG A 286 0.86 3.62 11.91
N ARG A 287 1.83 2.79 12.32
CA ARG A 287 3.21 2.87 11.83
C ARG A 287 3.31 2.55 10.34
N LYS A 288 2.60 1.53 9.85
CA LYS A 288 2.53 1.22 8.41
C LYS A 288 2.00 2.38 7.57
N ARG A 289 0.94 3.05 8.05
CA ARG A 289 0.29 4.18 7.36
C ARG A 289 1.04 5.50 7.39
N LYS A 290 2.10 5.66 8.19
CA LYS A 290 2.81 6.95 8.29
C LYS A 290 3.49 7.39 7.00
N HIS A 291 3.84 6.43 6.15
CA HIS A 291 4.62 6.63 4.93
C HIS A 291 3.86 6.22 3.67
N GLU A 292 2.63 5.74 3.82
CA GLU A 292 1.73 5.52 2.70
C GLU A 292 1.17 6.89 2.30
N LEU A 293 1.23 7.19 1.01
CA LEU A 293 0.60 8.40 0.48
C LEU A 293 -0.90 8.36 0.84
N ASP A 294 -1.46 9.52 1.20
CA ASP A 294 -2.91 9.63 1.33
C ASP A 294 -3.55 9.20 -0.01
N PRO A 295 -4.58 8.34 -0.03
CA PRO A 295 -5.22 7.87 -1.26
C PRO A 295 -5.72 8.99 -2.18
N LYS A 296 -5.85 10.22 -1.67
CA LYS A 296 -6.22 11.41 -2.45
C LYS A 296 -5.05 12.07 -3.18
N VAL A 297 -3.81 11.74 -2.83
CA VAL A 297 -2.61 12.37 -3.39
C VAL A 297 -2.16 11.58 -4.61
N GLU A 298 -1.96 12.30 -5.72
CA GLU A 298 -1.46 11.71 -6.95
C GLU A 298 -0.05 11.12 -6.77
N PRO A 299 0.27 10.00 -7.46
CA PRO A 299 1.63 9.45 -7.46
C PRO A 299 2.66 10.50 -7.89
N PRO A 300 3.80 10.68 -7.17
CA PRO A 300 4.79 11.70 -7.53
C PRO A 300 5.29 11.63 -8.97
N VAL A 301 5.32 10.41 -9.53
CA VAL A 301 5.73 10.17 -10.92
C VAL A 301 4.79 10.86 -11.92
N SER A 302 3.49 11.02 -11.64
CA SER A 302 2.57 11.69 -12.57
C SER A 302 2.84 13.19 -12.71
N LEU A 303 3.40 13.82 -11.68
CA LEU A 303 3.60 15.27 -11.59
C LEU A 303 4.95 15.76 -12.15
N LEU A 304 5.72 14.88 -12.81
CA LEU A 304 7.00 15.23 -13.44
C LEU A 304 6.77 16.05 -14.72
N PHE A 305 7.48 17.18 -14.88
CA PHE A 305 7.28 18.07 -16.04
C PHE A 305 7.88 17.53 -17.34
N ARG A 306 9.02 16.85 -17.28
CA ARG A 306 9.72 16.28 -18.44
C ARG A 306 10.24 14.88 -18.08
N PRO A 307 9.37 13.86 -18.12
CA PRO A 307 9.72 12.52 -17.63
C PRO A 307 10.75 11.81 -18.52
N GLU A 308 10.76 12.10 -19.82
CA GLU A 308 11.74 11.55 -20.79
C GLU A 308 13.17 11.97 -20.45
N GLU A 309 13.44 13.28 -20.43
CA GLU A 309 14.76 13.81 -20.09
C GLU A 309 15.23 13.38 -18.69
N PHE A 310 14.29 13.27 -17.73
CA PHE A 310 14.57 12.77 -16.39
C PHE A 310 15.07 11.32 -16.42
N ALA A 311 14.38 10.43 -17.14
CA ALA A 311 14.75 9.03 -17.29
C ALA A 311 16.09 8.84 -18.03
N GLU A 312 16.30 9.57 -19.13
CA GLU A 312 17.55 9.51 -19.89
C GLU A 312 18.75 10.00 -19.08
N ARG A 313 18.58 11.12 -18.36
CA ARG A 313 19.64 11.67 -17.51
C ARG A 313 20.01 10.72 -16.37
N LEU A 314 19.01 10.09 -15.74
CA LEU A 314 19.26 9.06 -14.72
C LEU A 314 20.00 7.84 -15.31
N PHE A 315 19.60 7.40 -16.51
CA PHE A 315 20.25 6.29 -17.19
C PHE A 315 21.71 6.60 -17.57
N ALA A 316 21.98 7.82 -18.04
CA ALA A 316 23.34 8.28 -18.33
C ALA A 316 24.20 8.32 -17.06
N GLU A 317 23.65 8.76 -15.93
CA GLU A 317 24.36 8.76 -14.65
C GLU A 317 24.66 7.33 -14.15
N LEU A 318 23.69 6.41 -14.33
CA LEU A 318 23.82 5.00 -13.98
C LEU A 318 24.98 4.32 -14.71
N LYS A 319 25.19 4.66 -16.00
CA LYS A 319 26.31 4.13 -16.79
C LYS A 319 27.66 4.70 -16.35
N LYS A 320 27.71 5.98 -15.97
CA LYS A 320 28.96 6.69 -15.62
C LYS A 320 29.47 6.35 -14.23
N LYS A 321 28.60 6.26 -13.22
CA LYS A 321 28.99 6.11 -11.82
C LYS A 321 28.87 4.67 -11.36
N ASN A 322 29.94 4.13 -10.78
CA ASN A 322 29.89 2.84 -10.09
C ASN A 322 29.34 3.03 -8.67
N GLN A 323 28.02 2.88 -8.51
CA GLN A 323 27.33 2.99 -7.22
C GLN A 323 27.13 1.61 -6.60
N ARG A 324 26.88 1.56 -5.27
CA ARG A 324 26.51 0.32 -4.58
C ARG A 324 25.29 -0.32 -5.27
N PHE A 325 25.32 -1.64 -5.41
CA PHE A 325 24.31 -2.40 -6.16
C PHE A 325 22.86 -2.12 -5.73
N GLN A 326 22.59 -1.95 -4.43
CA GLN A 326 21.25 -1.63 -3.92
C GLN A 326 20.73 -0.29 -4.48
N LEU A 327 21.53 0.78 -4.41
CA LEU A 327 21.16 2.08 -4.97
C LEU A 327 21.02 2.00 -6.50
N ARG A 328 21.91 1.23 -7.15
CA ARG A 328 21.86 0.96 -8.60
C ARG A 328 20.52 0.30 -8.98
N LEU A 329 20.07 -0.69 -8.21
CA LEU A 329 18.79 -1.36 -8.42
C LEU A 329 17.61 -0.41 -8.21
N SER A 330 17.63 0.43 -7.17
CA SER A 330 16.57 1.43 -6.95
C SER A 330 16.50 2.47 -8.07
N ILE A 331 17.63 2.89 -8.64
CA ILE A 331 17.64 3.78 -9.82
C ILE A 331 17.01 3.06 -11.02
N ILE A 332 17.39 1.80 -11.25
CA ILE A 332 16.84 0.97 -12.33
C ILE A 332 15.31 0.82 -12.20
N GLN A 333 14.83 0.51 -10.99
CA GLN A 333 13.40 0.43 -10.68
C GLN A 333 12.68 1.75 -10.95
N LEU A 334 13.30 2.88 -10.59
CA LEU A 334 12.70 4.19 -10.79
C LEU A 334 12.57 4.50 -12.29
N ILE A 335 13.61 4.25 -13.07
CA ILE A 335 13.58 4.44 -14.53
C ILE A 335 12.46 3.60 -15.13
N ALA A 336 12.37 2.31 -14.78
CA ALA A 336 11.30 1.43 -15.27
C ALA A 336 9.90 1.91 -14.88
N LYS A 337 9.73 2.44 -13.66
CA LYS A 337 8.45 3.00 -13.21
C LYS A 337 8.05 4.25 -13.99
N VAL A 338 8.99 5.16 -14.25
CA VAL A 338 8.76 6.38 -15.04
C VAL A 338 8.42 6.02 -16.49
N VAL A 339 9.21 5.13 -17.09
CA VAL A 339 9.01 4.62 -18.45
C VAL A 339 7.65 3.98 -18.62
N GLY A 340 7.28 3.05 -17.74
CA GLY A 340 6.00 2.36 -17.81
C GLY A 340 4.79 3.28 -17.57
N PHE A 341 4.91 4.27 -16.67
CA PHE A 341 3.81 5.18 -16.34
C PHE A 341 3.55 6.19 -17.46
N HIS A 342 4.60 6.80 -18.00
CA HIS A 342 4.50 7.83 -19.04
C HIS A 342 4.54 7.27 -20.47
N ARG A 343 4.64 5.94 -20.62
CA ARG A 343 4.73 5.23 -21.91
C ARG A 343 5.89 5.75 -22.77
N LEU A 344 7.10 5.77 -22.19
CA LEU A 344 8.32 6.29 -22.82
C LEU A 344 9.19 5.17 -23.42
N ASP A 345 9.58 5.28 -24.67
CA ASP A 345 10.47 4.29 -25.29
C ASP A 345 11.95 4.65 -25.17
N ILE A 346 12.69 3.89 -24.36
CA ILE A 346 14.17 3.98 -24.23
C ILE A 346 14.79 2.62 -24.56
N PRO A 347 15.04 2.28 -25.85
CA PRO A 347 15.55 0.97 -26.26
C PRO A 347 16.89 0.60 -25.62
N SER A 348 17.78 1.59 -25.45
CA SER A 348 19.07 1.41 -24.79
C SER A 348 18.95 0.93 -23.33
N PHE A 349 17.87 1.30 -22.65
CA PHE A 349 17.61 0.87 -21.28
C PHE A 349 17.19 -0.60 -21.25
N ILE A 350 16.31 -1.04 -22.15
CA ILE A 350 15.90 -2.45 -22.27
C ILE A 350 17.10 -3.36 -22.54
N GLN A 351 17.96 -2.98 -23.50
CA GLN A 351 19.19 -3.73 -23.79
C GLN A 351 20.12 -3.83 -22.58
N TYR A 352 20.22 -2.75 -21.80
CA TYR A 352 21.00 -2.74 -20.58
C TYR A 352 20.40 -3.67 -19.50
N LEU A 353 19.07 -3.75 -19.39
CA LEU A 353 18.40 -4.67 -18.46
C LEU A 353 18.63 -6.15 -18.83
N LEU A 354 18.65 -6.49 -20.12
CA LEU A 354 18.90 -7.87 -20.59
C LEU A 354 20.22 -8.44 -20.04
N GLY A 355 21.25 -7.60 -19.88
CA GLY A 355 22.54 -8.01 -19.29
C GLY A 355 22.46 -8.47 -17.82
N TYR A 356 21.39 -8.11 -17.10
CA TYR A 356 21.13 -8.51 -15.71
C TYR A 356 20.18 -9.71 -15.59
N LEU A 357 19.71 -10.26 -16.71
CA LEU A 357 18.72 -11.34 -16.73
C LEU A 357 19.38 -12.70 -16.94
N ARG A 358 20.23 -13.09 -15.99
CA ARG A 358 20.85 -14.43 -15.96
C ARG A 358 20.18 -15.25 -14.85
N PRO A 359 19.60 -16.42 -15.12
CA PRO A 359 18.81 -17.16 -14.13
C PRO A 359 19.59 -17.58 -12.88
N GLN A 360 20.93 -17.67 -12.95
CA GLN A 360 21.79 -17.98 -11.81
C GLN A 360 22.05 -16.78 -10.88
N GLN A 361 21.77 -15.55 -11.31
CA GLN A 361 22.01 -14.38 -10.48
C GLN A 361 20.97 -14.27 -9.36
N GLU A 362 21.39 -13.77 -8.20
CA GLU A 362 20.46 -13.50 -7.11
C GLU A 362 19.60 -12.25 -7.41
N GLY A 363 18.32 -12.28 -7.02
CA GLY A 363 17.41 -11.15 -7.23
C GLY A 363 16.93 -10.97 -8.67
N VAL A 364 17.15 -11.94 -9.56
CA VAL A 364 16.72 -11.90 -10.97
C VAL A 364 15.20 -11.73 -11.12
N THR A 365 14.40 -12.29 -10.21
CA THR A 365 12.94 -12.12 -10.23
C THR A 365 12.55 -10.65 -10.06
N LYS A 366 13.28 -9.88 -9.24
CA LYS A 366 13.10 -8.43 -9.11
C LYS A 366 13.47 -7.70 -10.41
N MET A 367 14.56 -8.12 -11.06
CA MET A 367 14.98 -7.52 -12.34
C MET A 367 14.00 -7.83 -13.48
N LEU A 368 13.41 -9.04 -13.50
CA LEU A 368 12.32 -9.38 -14.42
C LEU A 368 11.09 -8.51 -14.21
N VAL A 369 10.66 -8.30 -12.95
CA VAL A 369 9.53 -7.39 -12.66
C VAL A 369 9.81 -5.99 -13.21
N VAL A 370 11.02 -5.46 -12.99
CA VAL A 370 11.44 -4.15 -13.51
C VAL A 370 11.37 -4.11 -15.03
N LEU A 371 11.89 -5.13 -15.71
CA LEU A 371 11.82 -5.23 -17.18
C LEU A 371 10.37 -5.24 -17.66
N LEU A 372 9.52 -6.08 -17.08
CA LEU A 372 8.11 -6.17 -17.44
C LEU A 372 7.37 -4.86 -17.18
N GLN A 373 7.76 -4.09 -16.16
CA GLN A 373 7.19 -2.77 -15.87
C GLN A 373 7.61 -1.72 -16.91
N ALA A 374 8.85 -1.78 -17.41
CA ALA A 374 9.35 -0.88 -18.43
C ALA A 374 8.70 -1.09 -19.81
N ILE A 375 8.34 -2.33 -20.15
CA ILE A 375 7.70 -2.64 -21.44
C ILE A 375 6.23 -2.22 -21.40
N HIS A 376 5.76 -1.52 -22.44
CA HIS A 376 4.39 -1.03 -22.55
C HIS A 376 3.85 -1.13 -23.98
N ASP A 377 2.58 -0.81 -24.18
CA ASP A 377 1.88 -1.00 -25.46
C ASP A 377 2.52 -0.27 -26.64
N CYS A 378 3.18 0.87 -26.39
CA CYS A 378 3.87 1.67 -27.41
C CYS A 378 5.26 1.15 -27.82
N THR A 379 5.83 0.18 -27.09
CA THR A 379 7.19 -0.31 -27.36
C THR A 379 7.24 -1.05 -28.70
N PRO A 380 8.28 -0.86 -29.53
CA PRO A 380 8.36 -1.52 -30.82
C PRO A 380 8.35 -3.05 -30.69
N MET A 381 7.55 -3.70 -31.54
CA MET A 381 7.32 -5.15 -31.53
C MET A 381 8.62 -5.96 -31.58
N GLU A 382 9.59 -5.54 -32.39
CA GLU A 382 10.91 -6.19 -32.52
C GLU A 382 11.68 -6.27 -31.19
N THR A 383 11.56 -5.22 -30.36
CA THR A 383 12.22 -5.19 -29.06
C THR A 383 11.55 -6.14 -28.07
N VAL A 384 10.21 -6.24 -28.12
CA VAL A 384 9.47 -7.16 -27.26
C VAL A 384 9.68 -8.62 -27.69
N GLU A 385 9.73 -8.90 -29.00
CA GLU A 385 10.08 -10.22 -29.54
C GLU A 385 11.49 -10.65 -29.07
N MET A 386 12.47 -9.74 -29.14
CA MET A 386 13.83 -9.99 -28.64
C MET A 386 13.82 -10.37 -27.15
N VAL A 387 13.05 -9.65 -26.33
CA VAL A 387 12.93 -9.92 -24.89
C VAL A 387 12.25 -11.27 -24.64
N ILE A 388 11.17 -11.60 -25.37
CA ILE A 388 10.47 -12.88 -25.24
C ILE A 388 11.40 -14.04 -25.58
N ARG A 389 12.11 -13.95 -26.73
CA ARG A 389 13.07 -14.96 -27.17
C ARG A 389 14.19 -15.12 -26.15
N TYR A 390 14.76 -14.02 -25.66
CA TYR A 390 15.79 -14.08 -24.61
C TYR A 390 15.31 -14.78 -23.33
N ILE A 391 14.09 -14.49 -22.85
CA ILE A 391 13.53 -15.14 -21.66
C ILE A 391 13.29 -16.63 -21.93
N ALA A 392 12.77 -17.01 -23.09
CA ALA A 392 12.56 -18.40 -23.46
C ALA A 392 13.89 -19.19 -23.47
N ASP A 393 14.90 -18.64 -24.15
CA ASP A 393 16.21 -19.29 -24.33
C ASP A 393 16.98 -19.47 -23.01
N HIS A 394 16.78 -18.59 -22.02
CA HIS A 394 17.55 -18.61 -20.77
C HIS A 394 16.77 -19.18 -19.57
N PHE A 395 15.45 -18.97 -19.49
CA PHE A 395 14.64 -19.36 -18.33
C PHE A 395 13.84 -20.63 -18.57
N VAL A 396 13.43 -20.92 -19.81
CA VAL A 396 12.54 -22.05 -20.15
C VAL A 396 13.36 -23.19 -20.78
N ILE A 397 14.42 -23.59 -20.08
CA ILE A 397 15.31 -24.70 -20.50
C ILE A 397 15.01 -25.93 -19.65
N PRO A 398 15.02 -27.16 -20.20
CA PRO A 398 14.81 -28.39 -19.42
C PRO A 398 15.75 -28.59 -18.22
N GLN A 399 16.93 -27.95 -18.21
CA GLN A 399 17.92 -28.04 -17.14
C GLN A 399 17.66 -27.07 -15.97
N MET A 400 16.75 -26.09 -16.15
CA MET A 400 16.44 -25.10 -15.12
C MET A 400 15.43 -25.64 -14.09
N SER A 401 15.41 -25.01 -12.92
CA SER A 401 14.46 -25.39 -11.87
C SER A 401 13.01 -25.13 -12.30
N ALA A 402 12.06 -25.96 -11.86
CA ALA A 402 10.64 -25.77 -12.16
C ALA A 402 10.11 -24.39 -11.72
N ASN A 403 10.69 -23.78 -10.69
CA ASN A 403 10.34 -22.43 -10.24
C ASN A 403 10.84 -21.37 -11.24
N THR A 404 12.07 -21.48 -11.70
CA THR A 404 12.67 -20.58 -12.70
C THR A 404 11.90 -20.67 -14.03
N CYS A 405 11.54 -21.87 -14.47
CA CYS A 405 10.73 -22.08 -15.66
C CYS A 405 9.33 -21.44 -15.51
N ALA A 406 8.68 -21.63 -14.35
CA ALA A 406 7.38 -21.00 -14.07
C ALA A 406 7.46 -19.48 -14.06
N VAL A 407 8.53 -18.91 -13.49
CA VAL A 407 8.81 -17.46 -13.50
C VAL A 407 9.00 -16.95 -14.93
N GLY A 408 9.77 -17.65 -15.76
CA GLY A 408 9.95 -17.32 -17.18
C GLY A 408 8.63 -17.33 -17.96
N LEU A 409 7.85 -18.41 -17.84
CA LEU A 409 6.54 -18.54 -18.51
C LEU A 409 5.53 -17.48 -18.04
N ASN A 410 5.46 -17.18 -16.74
CA ASN A 410 4.60 -16.12 -16.23
C ASN A 410 5.05 -14.72 -16.72
N SER A 411 6.35 -14.50 -16.87
CA SER A 411 6.89 -13.26 -17.43
C SER A 411 6.50 -13.10 -18.90
N ILE A 412 6.65 -14.17 -19.70
CA ILE A 412 6.22 -14.19 -21.11
C ILE A 412 4.71 -13.97 -21.21
N ARG A 413 3.89 -14.56 -20.33
CA ARG A 413 2.43 -14.30 -20.29
C ARG A 413 2.14 -12.81 -20.18
N ILE A 414 2.80 -12.11 -19.25
CA ILE A 414 2.57 -10.68 -19.01
C ILE A 414 2.99 -9.87 -20.25
N LEU A 415 4.08 -10.23 -20.92
CA LEU A 415 4.49 -9.60 -22.18
C LEU A 415 3.45 -9.80 -23.28
N CYS A 416 2.97 -11.03 -23.46
CA CYS A 416 1.95 -11.37 -24.43
C CYS A 416 0.58 -10.71 -24.14
N GLU A 417 0.28 -10.44 -22.88
CA GLU A 417 -0.94 -9.72 -22.49
C GLU A 417 -0.87 -8.24 -22.89
N LYS A 418 0.32 -7.63 -22.82
CA LYS A 418 0.56 -6.26 -23.30
C LYS A 418 0.59 -6.19 -24.82
N GLN A 419 1.34 -7.09 -25.46
CA GLN A 419 1.52 -7.13 -26.90
C GLN A 419 1.41 -8.58 -27.43
N PRO A 420 0.20 -9.02 -27.83
CA PRO A 420 -0.03 -10.40 -28.26
C PRO A 420 0.61 -10.73 -29.62
N ASN A 421 0.88 -9.72 -30.45
CA ASN A 421 1.44 -9.93 -31.79
C ASN A 421 2.98 -10.05 -31.79
N ALA A 422 3.64 -9.89 -30.65
CA ALA A 422 5.10 -9.88 -30.57
C ALA A 422 5.75 -11.27 -30.48
N ILE A 423 4.97 -12.35 -30.27
CA ILE A 423 5.51 -13.71 -30.21
C ILE A 423 5.49 -14.37 -31.58
N ASP A 424 6.54 -15.13 -31.89
CA ASP A 424 6.57 -16.02 -33.05
C ASP A 424 5.62 -17.22 -32.86
N SER A 425 4.94 -17.65 -33.92
CA SER A 425 3.97 -18.74 -33.86
C SER A 425 4.62 -20.07 -33.47
N ALA A 426 5.84 -20.32 -33.95
CA ALA A 426 6.59 -21.53 -33.60
C ALA A 426 6.94 -21.55 -32.11
N LEU A 427 7.46 -20.44 -31.59
CA LEU A 427 7.78 -20.31 -30.17
C LEU A 427 6.54 -20.45 -29.29
N LEU A 428 5.39 -19.91 -29.72
CA LEU A 428 4.14 -20.05 -28.98
C LEU A 428 3.69 -21.52 -28.86
N GLU A 429 3.80 -22.31 -29.94
CA GLU A 429 3.48 -23.74 -29.92
C GLU A 429 4.38 -24.52 -28.95
N ASP A 430 5.69 -24.23 -28.96
CA ASP A 430 6.67 -24.83 -28.04
C ASP A 430 6.33 -24.51 -26.58
N LEU A 431 5.99 -23.26 -26.28
CA LEU A 431 5.62 -22.85 -24.91
C LEU A 431 4.30 -23.49 -24.44
N ILE A 432 3.35 -23.73 -25.34
CA ILE A 432 2.06 -24.37 -25.02
C ILE A 432 2.26 -25.87 -24.71
N GLN A 433 3.28 -26.52 -25.27
CA GLN A 433 3.58 -27.93 -25.00
C GLN A 433 3.76 -28.22 -23.50
N TYR A 434 4.23 -27.24 -22.72
CA TYR A 434 4.36 -27.35 -21.26
C TYR A 434 3.02 -27.51 -20.51
N LYS A 435 1.86 -27.45 -21.16
CA LYS A 435 0.54 -27.71 -20.53
C LYS A 435 0.36 -29.12 -19.96
N THR A 436 1.20 -30.07 -20.36
CA THR A 436 1.24 -31.46 -19.86
C THR A 436 2.47 -31.74 -18.99
N SER A 437 3.20 -30.70 -18.56
CA SER A 437 4.39 -30.86 -17.71
C SER A 437 4.04 -31.53 -16.37
N LYS A 438 4.97 -32.32 -15.82
CA LYS A 438 4.79 -32.97 -14.50
C LYS A 438 4.63 -31.94 -13.37
N ASP A 439 5.38 -30.84 -13.45
CA ASP A 439 5.33 -29.77 -12.47
C ASP A 439 4.08 -28.90 -12.64
N LYS A 440 3.30 -28.78 -11.56
CA LYS A 440 2.05 -28.03 -11.58
C LYS A 440 2.26 -26.53 -11.78
N SER A 441 3.34 -25.95 -11.24
CA SER A 441 3.64 -24.52 -11.42
C SER A 441 3.86 -24.16 -12.89
N VAL A 442 4.69 -24.95 -13.58
CA VAL A 442 4.98 -24.82 -15.02
C VAL A 442 3.73 -25.09 -15.85
N MET A 443 2.98 -26.14 -15.53
CA MET A 443 1.72 -26.48 -16.19
C MET A 443 0.70 -25.33 -16.13
N MET A 444 0.54 -24.72 -14.95
CA MET A 444 -0.39 -23.61 -14.75
C MET A 444 0.08 -22.36 -15.49
N ALA A 445 1.39 -22.08 -15.51
CA ALA A 445 1.95 -20.96 -16.25
C ALA A 445 1.71 -21.12 -17.77
N ALA A 446 1.99 -22.29 -18.35
CA ALA A 446 1.73 -22.57 -19.76
C ALA A 446 0.23 -22.46 -20.12
N ARG A 447 -0.65 -23.02 -19.27
CA ARG A 447 -2.11 -22.88 -19.45
C ARG A 447 -2.58 -21.42 -19.34
N SER A 448 -1.90 -20.60 -18.56
CA SER A 448 -2.24 -19.18 -18.44
C SER A 448 -1.89 -18.40 -19.71
N ILE A 449 -0.77 -18.71 -20.40
CA ILE A 449 -0.46 -18.18 -21.73
C ILE A 449 -1.54 -18.59 -22.74
N LEU A 450 -1.90 -19.88 -22.77
CA LEU A 450 -2.95 -20.40 -23.64
C LEU A 450 -4.30 -19.70 -23.42
N SER A 451 -4.65 -19.41 -22.16
CA SER A 451 -5.87 -18.68 -21.80
C SER A 451 -5.88 -17.23 -22.32
N VAL A 452 -4.72 -16.55 -22.31
CA VAL A 452 -4.57 -15.19 -22.84
C VAL A 452 -4.79 -15.17 -24.35
N TYR A 453 -4.13 -16.06 -25.10
CA TYR A 453 -4.29 -16.10 -26.56
C TYR A 453 -5.69 -16.53 -27.02
N ARG A 454 -6.36 -17.42 -26.28
CA ARG A 454 -7.77 -17.74 -26.54
C ARG A 454 -8.71 -16.53 -26.43
N LYS A 455 -8.33 -15.53 -25.62
CA LYS A 455 -9.12 -14.31 -25.41
C LYS A 455 -8.76 -13.20 -26.38
N LEU A 456 -7.46 -12.93 -26.56
CA LEU A 456 -6.95 -11.77 -27.30
C LEU A 456 -6.76 -12.05 -28.80
N CYS A 457 -6.14 -13.18 -29.16
CA CYS A 457 -5.78 -13.49 -30.54
C CYS A 457 -5.89 -15.01 -30.81
N PRO A 458 -7.11 -15.53 -31.09
CA PRO A 458 -7.33 -16.95 -31.31
C PRO A 458 -6.77 -17.47 -32.65
N ASN A 459 -6.43 -16.58 -33.59
CA ASN A 459 -5.90 -16.96 -34.90
C ASN A 459 -4.47 -17.50 -34.85
N LEU A 460 -3.64 -17.00 -33.93
CA LEU A 460 -2.25 -17.42 -33.75
C LEU A 460 -2.14 -18.83 -33.13
N LEU A 461 -3.23 -19.34 -32.56
CA LEU A 461 -3.30 -20.68 -32.00
C LEU A 461 -3.70 -21.72 -33.06
N PRO A 462 -3.17 -22.95 -32.97
CA PRO A 462 -3.63 -24.07 -33.78
C PRO A 462 -5.10 -24.42 -33.46
N LYS A 463 -5.83 -24.95 -34.45
CA LYS A 463 -7.27 -25.24 -34.34
C LYS A 463 -7.62 -26.14 -33.14
N SER A 464 -6.74 -27.07 -32.77
CA SER A 464 -6.90 -27.96 -31.61
C SER A 464 -6.93 -27.22 -30.27
N GLU A 465 -6.16 -26.13 -30.15
CA GLU A 465 -5.94 -25.45 -28.88
C GLU A 465 -6.86 -24.25 -28.64
N ARG A 466 -7.63 -23.81 -29.64
CA ARG A 466 -8.57 -22.67 -29.56
C ARG A 466 -9.74 -22.91 -28.60
N GLY A 467 -10.19 -24.17 -28.49
CA GLY A 467 -11.40 -24.52 -27.76
C GLY A 467 -12.67 -23.89 -28.36
N LYS A 468 -13.82 -24.12 -27.71
CA LYS A 468 -15.14 -23.71 -28.23
C LYS A 468 -15.26 -22.19 -28.42
N LEU A 469 -14.94 -21.41 -27.38
CA LEU A 469 -15.06 -19.95 -27.41
C LEU A 469 -14.01 -19.27 -28.30
N GLY A 470 -12.79 -19.82 -28.38
CA GLY A 470 -11.75 -19.29 -29.27
C GLY A 470 -12.08 -19.53 -30.74
N ASN A 471 -12.71 -20.66 -31.09
CA ASN A 471 -13.16 -20.92 -32.46
C ASN A 471 -14.26 -19.94 -32.91
N ILE A 472 -15.21 -19.61 -32.03
CA ILE A 472 -16.26 -18.62 -32.32
C ILE A 472 -15.62 -17.26 -32.61
N ARG A 473 -14.70 -16.80 -31.75
CA ARG A 473 -14.02 -15.51 -31.94
C ARG A 473 -13.12 -15.46 -33.17
N ALA A 474 -12.39 -16.54 -33.46
CA ALA A 474 -11.60 -16.63 -34.69
C ALA A 474 -12.47 -16.52 -35.96
N LEU A 475 -13.69 -17.07 -35.92
CA LEU A 475 -14.65 -16.92 -37.00
C LEU A 475 -15.20 -15.49 -37.10
N GLU A 476 -15.48 -14.85 -35.97
CA GLU A 476 -15.89 -13.43 -35.91
C GLU A 476 -14.80 -12.50 -36.46
N GLU A 477 -13.54 -12.69 -36.07
CA GLU A 477 -12.40 -11.90 -36.56
C GLU A 477 -12.17 -12.08 -38.06
N LYS A 478 -12.28 -13.31 -38.58
CA LYS A 478 -12.20 -13.56 -40.02
C LYS A 478 -13.34 -12.89 -40.79
N ARG A 479 -14.56 -12.90 -40.24
CA ARG A 479 -15.71 -12.18 -40.82
C ARG A 479 -15.49 -10.66 -40.80
N ALA A 480 -14.90 -10.12 -39.74
CA ALA A 480 -14.57 -8.70 -39.64
C ALA A 480 -13.50 -8.27 -40.67
N GLN A 481 -12.48 -9.10 -40.91
CA GLN A 481 -11.44 -8.85 -41.93
C GLN A 481 -12.03 -8.85 -43.35
N VAL A 482 -12.87 -9.83 -43.68
CA VAL A 482 -13.56 -9.92 -44.99
C VAL A 482 -14.49 -8.71 -45.23
N SER A 483 -15.10 -8.17 -44.17
CA SER A 483 -15.95 -6.97 -44.24
C SER A 483 -15.14 -5.66 -44.42
N SER A 484 -13.86 -5.65 -43.99
CA SER A 484 -12.98 -4.48 -44.15
C SER A 484 -12.28 -4.41 -45.51
N GLU A 485 -11.96 -5.56 -46.13
CA GLU A 485 -11.38 -5.61 -47.48
C GLU A 485 -12.41 -5.28 -48.58
N SER A 486 -13.69 -5.54 -48.32
CA SER A 486 -14.80 -5.30 -49.26
C SER A 486 -15.21 -3.82 -49.39
N LEU A 487 -14.57 -2.89 -48.67
CA LEU A 487 -14.78 -1.44 -48.83
C LEU A 487 -13.70 -0.73 -49.68
N SER A 488 -12.72 -1.47 -50.23
CA SER A 488 -11.68 -0.93 -51.12
C SER A 488 -11.76 -1.40 -52.58
N SER A 489 -12.78 -2.19 -52.94
CA SER A 489 -13.07 -2.57 -54.33
C SER A 489 -14.55 -2.32 -54.65
N SER A 490 -14.81 -1.58 -55.73
CA SER A 490 -16.17 -1.26 -56.22
C SER A 490 -17.00 -2.53 -56.50
N PRO A 491 -18.34 -2.45 -56.40
CA PRO A 491 -19.20 -3.62 -56.40
C PRO A 491 -19.43 -4.12 -57.82
N LEU A 492 -18.79 -5.23 -58.18
CA LEU A 492 -19.19 -6.05 -59.32
C LEU A 492 -19.32 -7.49 -58.84
N SER A 493 -20.59 -7.87 -58.65
CA SER A 493 -21.15 -9.22 -58.79
C SER A 493 -20.16 -10.38 -58.76
N PHE A 494 -20.12 -11.10 -57.62
CA PHE A 494 -19.69 -12.49 -57.62
C PHE A 494 -20.67 -13.36 -56.83
N ASP A 495 -21.08 -14.43 -57.48
CA ASP A 495 -22.14 -15.38 -57.18
C ASP A 495 -21.77 -16.25 -55.97
N VAL A 496 -22.60 -16.24 -54.92
CA VAL A 496 -22.45 -17.13 -53.76
C VAL A 496 -23.44 -18.28 -53.95
N SER A 497 -22.98 -19.30 -54.66
CA SER A 497 -23.58 -20.63 -54.69
C SER A 497 -22.57 -21.62 -54.12
N SER A 498 -22.56 -21.78 -52.81
CA SER A 498 -22.02 -22.97 -52.12
C SER A 498 -22.45 -22.92 -50.66
N GLU A 499 -23.69 -23.34 -50.40
CA GLU A 499 -24.12 -23.85 -49.10
C GLU A 499 -23.36 -25.17 -48.87
N GLU A 500 -22.27 -25.14 -48.10
CA GLU A 500 -21.80 -26.35 -47.43
C GLU A 500 -22.62 -26.51 -46.15
N GLU A 501 -23.71 -27.26 -46.27
CA GLU A 501 -24.42 -27.87 -45.16
C GLU A 501 -23.45 -28.79 -44.41
N ILE A 502 -23.20 -28.51 -43.13
CA ILE A 502 -22.53 -29.47 -42.25
C ILE A 502 -23.62 -30.35 -41.64
N GLU A 503 -23.74 -31.56 -42.20
CA GLU A 503 -24.53 -32.67 -41.67
C GLU A 503 -24.14 -32.96 -40.22
N ILE A 504 -25.11 -32.86 -39.31
CA ILE A 504 -25.02 -33.42 -37.96
C ILE A 504 -25.54 -34.85 -38.08
N ASP A 505 -24.64 -35.77 -38.37
CA ASP A 505 -24.98 -37.19 -38.42
C ASP A 505 -25.34 -37.68 -37.01
N SER A 506 -26.55 -38.20 -36.90
CA SER A 506 -27.20 -38.66 -35.69
C SER A 506 -27.54 -40.14 -35.88
N GLU A 507 -26.53 -41.00 -35.85
CA GLU A 507 -26.73 -42.45 -35.85
C GLU A 507 -26.50 -43.03 -34.45
N GLU A 508 -27.60 -43.53 -33.88
CA GLU A 508 -27.61 -44.47 -32.77
C GLU A 508 -27.03 -45.81 -33.24
N GLU A 509 -25.89 -46.23 -32.70
CA GLU A 509 -25.57 -47.64 -32.58
C GLU A 509 -25.26 -48.02 -31.13
N SER A 510 -25.81 -49.18 -30.79
CA SER A 510 -25.89 -49.77 -29.46
C SER A 510 -24.84 -50.87 -29.31
N LEU A 511 -24.31 -51.01 -28.08
CA LEU A 511 -23.66 -52.18 -27.44
C LEU A 511 -22.22 -51.96 -26.93
N ASP A 512 -22.18 -51.81 -25.59
CA ASP A 512 -21.36 -52.52 -24.60
C ASP A 512 -19.81 -52.47 -24.66
N SER A 513 -19.22 -51.71 -23.72
CA SER A 513 -18.23 -52.30 -22.80
C SER A 513 -18.05 -51.46 -21.54
N SER A 514 -18.36 -52.09 -20.41
CA SER A 514 -18.14 -51.69 -19.02
C SER A 514 -16.74 -51.13 -18.70
N VAL A 515 -16.64 -49.90 -18.18
CA VAL A 515 -15.63 -49.51 -17.17
C VAL A 515 -16.26 -48.44 -16.25
N GLU A 516 -16.20 -48.71 -14.94
CA GLU A 516 -16.79 -47.94 -13.85
C GLU A 516 -16.13 -46.55 -13.68
N GLU A 517 -16.91 -45.48 -13.77
CA GLU A 517 -16.53 -44.14 -13.27
C GLU A 517 -17.24 -43.88 -11.93
N GLU A 518 -16.45 -43.80 -10.86
CA GLU A 518 -16.89 -43.33 -9.54
C GLU A 518 -17.21 -41.83 -9.59
N ILE A 519 -18.47 -41.50 -9.33
CA ILE A 519 -18.98 -40.14 -9.19
C ILE A 519 -18.62 -39.60 -7.78
N GLU A 520 -17.68 -38.66 -7.68
CA GLU A 520 -17.63 -37.72 -6.55
C GLU A 520 -18.20 -36.36 -6.97
N GLN A 521 -19.44 -36.10 -6.53
CA GLN A 521 -20.07 -34.77 -6.49
C GLN A 521 -19.47 -33.97 -5.32
N ASP A 522 -18.74 -32.88 -5.59
CA ASP A 522 -18.44 -31.84 -4.59
C ASP A 522 -19.28 -30.59 -4.90
N ASP A 523 -20.36 -30.49 -4.14
CA ASP A 523 -21.32 -29.39 -4.10
C ASP A 523 -20.76 -28.30 -3.17
N SER A 524 -20.17 -27.26 -3.74
CA SER A 524 -19.66 -26.09 -3.00
C SER A 524 -20.14 -24.80 -3.67
N ASN A 525 -21.31 -24.37 -3.23
CA ASN A 525 -22.00 -23.12 -3.55
C ASN A 525 -21.07 -21.88 -3.45
N PRO A 526 -21.01 -20.99 -4.47
CA PRO A 526 -20.27 -19.72 -4.40
C PRO A 526 -21.00 -18.75 -3.48
N SER A 527 -20.39 -18.37 -2.36
CA SER A 527 -20.90 -17.32 -1.49
C SER A 527 -20.77 -15.95 -2.16
N GLU A 528 -21.92 -15.37 -2.48
CA GLU A 528 -22.27 -13.96 -2.67
C GLU A 528 -21.15 -12.95 -2.30
N LEU A 529 -20.60 -12.30 -3.32
CA LEU A 529 -19.99 -10.97 -3.20
C LEU A 529 -21.10 -9.94 -3.41
N PRO A 530 -21.16 -8.86 -2.61
CA PRO A 530 -22.17 -7.82 -2.76
C PRO A 530 -21.99 -7.09 -4.11
N GLU A 531 -23.03 -7.17 -4.94
CA GLU A 531 -23.26 -6.30 -6.08
C GLU A 531 -23.47 -4.88 -5.57
N ASP A 532 -22.47 -4.03 -5.75
CA ASP A 532 -22.60 -2.59 -5.96
C ASP A 532 -21.23 -2.08 -6.42
N CYS A 533 -20.96 -2.23 -7.72
CA CYS A 533 -19.92 -1.48 -8.41
C CYS A 533 -20.57 -0.87 -9.64
N SER A 534 -21.15 0.31 -9.42
CA SER A 534 -21.49 1.24 -10.48
C SER A 534 -20.25 1.46 -11.36
N THR A 535 -20.47 1.29 -12.66
CA THR A 535 -19.59 1.69 -13.75
C THR A 535 -18.99 3.07 -13.51
N ILE A 536 -17.74 3.09 -13.08
CA ILE A 536 -16.76 4.13 -13.42
C ILE A 536 -15.64 3.37 -14.10
N ILE A 537 -15.54 3.55 -15.42
CA ILE A 537 -14.36 3.18 -16.19
C ILE A 537 -13.26 4.12 -15.70
N GLU A 538 -12.45 3.67 -14.74
CA GLU A 538 -11.15 4.29 -14.44
C GLU A 538 -10.15 3.84 -15.51
N GLU A 539 -10.17 4.52 -16.65
CA GLU A 539 -9.05 4.50 -17.58
C GLU A 539 -7.80 5.03 -16.83
N ASN A 540 -6.75 4.20 -16.79
CA ASN A 540 -5.44 4.41 -16.14
C ASN A 540 -5.27 3.95 -14.68
N SER A 541 -5.76 2.76 -14.33
CA SER A 541 -5.15 2.01 -13.22
C SER A 541 -3.83 1.41 -13.67
N PHE A 542 -2.71 2.09 -13.39
CA PHE A 542 -1.37 1.53 -13.53
C PHE A 542 -1.24 0.33 -12.57
N HIS A 543 -1.44 -0.88 -13.07
CA HIS A 543 -1.24 -2.09 -12.28
C HIS A 543 0.26 -2.33 -12.12
N SER A 544 0.80 -1.95 -10.96
CA SER A 544 2.20 -2.23 -10.63
C SER A 544 2.40 -3.74 -10.53
N ILE A 545 3.12 -4.32 -11.49
CA ILE A 545 3.48 -5.74 -11.50
C ILE A 545 4.26 -6.05 -10.22
N SER A 546 3.77 -7.01 -9.44
CA SER A 546 4.41 -7.46 -8.21
C SER A 546 5.21 -8.74 -8.45
N ILE A 547 6.22 -8.98 -7.62
CA ILE A 547 6.99 -10.24 -7.60
C ILE A 547 6.04 -11.46 -7.49
N LYS A 548 4.92 -11.32 -6.76
CA LYS A 548 3.92 -12.37 -6.57
C LYS A 548 3.18 -12.77 -7.86
N ASP A 549 3.14 -11.89 -8.85
CA ASP A 549 2.44 -12.17 -10.12
C ASP A 549 3.28 -13.13 -11.00
N ILE A 550 4.58 -13.17 -10.73
CA ILE A 550 5.57 -14.03 -11.41
C ILE A 550 5.89 -15.26 -10.56
N GLU A 551 6.11 -15.08 -9.26
CA GLU A 551 6.39 -16.15 -8.29
C GLU A 551 5.09 -16.80 -7.81
N CYS A 552 4.67 -17.86 -8.51
CA CYS A 552 3.60 -18.73 -8.04
C CYS A 552 4.10 -19.65 -6.91
N TYR A 553 4.11 -19.17 -5.67
CA TYR A 553 4.20 -20.07 -4.51
C TYR A 553 2.94 -20.93 -4.45
N HIS A 554 3.03 -22.15 -4.95
CA HIS A 554 1.98 -23.14 -4.72
C HIS A 554 1.93 -23.39 -3.21
N LYS A 555 0.90 -22.85 -2.54
CA LYS A 555 0.62 -23.21 -1.15
C LYS A 555 0.30 -24.69 -1.15
N THR A 556 1.23 -25.50 -0.66
CA THR A 556 1.01 -26.91 -0.37
C THR A 556 -0.33 -27.03 0.34
N ARG A 557 -1.25 -27.81 -0.23
CA ARG A 557 -2.54 -28.09 0.41
C ARG A 557 -2.22 -28.61 1.81
N ARG A 558 -2.69 -27.91 2.85
CA ARG A 558 -2.60 -28.39 4.24
C ARG A 558 -3.05 -29.84 4.29
N SER A 559 -2.32 -30.66 5.02
CA SER A 559 -2.66 -32.07 5.17
C SER A 559 -4.12 -32.19 5.67
N LYS A 560 -4.79 -33.29 5.33
CA LYS A 560 -6.18 -33.53 5.77
C LYS A 560 -6.30 -33.36 7.29
N GLU A 561 -5.28 -33.77 8.03
CA GLU A 561 -5.18 -33.62 9.49
C GLU A 561 -5.08 -32.16 9.94
N GLU A 562 -4.26 -31.34 9.29
CA GLU A 562 -4.14 -29.90 9.57
C GLU A 562 -5.44 -29.15 9.24
N ARG A 563 -6.14 -29.53 8.15
CA ARG A 563 -7.46 -28.99 7.82
C ARG A 563 -8.48 -29.33 8.91
N ILE A 564 -8.52 -30.60 9.35
CA ILE A 564 -9.41 -31.04 10.42
C ILE A 564 -9.06 -30.37 11.75
N ALA A 565 -7.77 -30.16 12.06
CA ALA A 565 -7.32 -29.47 13.25
C ALA A 565 -7.71 -27.98 13.24
N ALA A 566 -7.58 -27.30 12.10
CA ALA A 566 -8.03 -25.92 11.94
C ALA A 566 -9.56 -25.79 12.09
N VAL A 567 -10.32 -26.72 11.49
CA VAL A 567 -11.79 -26.78 11.64
C VAL A 567 -12.19 -27.07 13.09
N LYS A 568 -11.52 -28.03 13.76
CA LYS A 568 -11.74 -28.30 15.19
C LYS A 568 -11.43 -27.07 16.03
N ARG A 569 -10.30 -26.39 15.79
CA ARG A 569 -9.90 -25.17 16.50
C ARG A 569 -10.90 -24.02 16.31
N GLY A 570 -11.48 -23.89 15.11
CA GLY A 570 -12.57 -22.95 14.82
C GLY A 570 -13.92 -23.32 15.44
N ARG A 571 -14.14 -24.60 15.79
CA ARG A 571 -15.38 -25.10 16.41
C ARG A 571 -15.39 -25.04 17.94
N ILE A 572 -14.25 -24.81 18.60
CA ILE A 572 -14.14 -24.82 20.09
C ILE A 572 -15.05 -23.77 20.76
N ASP A 573 -15.27 -22.62 20.11
CA ASP A 573 -16.04 -21.49 20.69
C ASP A 573 -17.44 -21.31 20.05
N ARG A 574 -17.93 -22.24 19.20
CA ARG A 574 -19.29 -22.17 18.61
C ARG A 574 -20.28 -22.94 19.50
N PRO A 575 -21.42 -22.36 19.93
CA PRO A 575 -22.45 -23.14 20.61
C PRO A 575 -22.91 -24.28 19.71
N LYS A 576 -23.02 -25.49 20.25
CA LYS A 576 -23.59 -26.64 19.52
C LYS A 576 -24.96 -26.24 18.99
N TYR A 577 -25.11 -26.14 17.68
CA TYR A 577 -26.41 -25.90 17.06
C TYR A 577 -27.31 -27.11 17.40
N GLY A 578 -28.52 -26.85 17.93
CA GLY A 578 -29.51 -27.89 18.21
C GLY A 578 -29.62 -28.36 19.65
N LYS A 579 -29.77 -27.46 20.63
CA LYS A 579 -30.45 -27.78 21.91
C LYS A 579 -31.26 -26.56 22.37
N GLY A 580 -32.46 -26.39 21.81
CA GLY A 580 -33.29 -25.24 22.17
C GLY A 580 -34.64 -25.10 21.46
N ALA A 581 -35.14 -26.10 20.73
CA ALA A 581 -36.54 -26.13 20.34
C ALA A 581 -37.30 -26.97 21.37
N LYS A 582 -38.10 -26.30 22.23
CA LYS A 582 -39.15 -26.95 23.01
C LYS A 582 -39.93 -27.86 22.04
N GLN A 583 -39.99 -29.16 22.32
CA GLN A 583 -40.88 -30.07 21.60
C GLN A 583 -42.28 -29.44 21.62
N LYS A 584 -42.75 -28.94 20.48
CA LYS A 584 -44.17 -28.63 20.32
C LYS A 584 -44.90 -29.94 20.63
N CYS A 585 -45.75 -29.93 21.66
CA CYS A 585 -46.66 -31.03 21.95
C CYS A 585 -47.30 -31.44 20.62
N LYS A 586 -47.09 -32.68 20.20
CA LYS A 586 -47.68 -33.22 18.97
C LYS A 586 -49.19 -33.21 19.14
N THR A 587 -49.85 -32.14 18.72
CA THR A 587 -51.32 -32.00 18.65
C THR A 587 -51.86 -32.75 17.43
N GLY A 588 -51.45 -34.02 17.28
CA GLY A 588 -51.88 -34.92 16.22
C GLY A 588 -52.44 -36.20 16.85
N PRO A 589 -53.59 -36.73 16.38
CA PRO A 589 -54.16 -37.95 16.93
C PRO A 589 -53.17 -39.11 16.79
N THR A 590 -52.93 -39.84 17.87
CA THR A 590 -51.89 -40.89 17.93
C THR A 590 -52.32 -42.21 17.27
N THR A 591 -53.60 -42.39 16.94
CA THR A 591 -54.11 -43.64 16.35
C THR A 591 -54.53 -43.47 14.88
N ASN A 592 -54.22 -44.49 14.05
CA ASN A 592 -54.52 -44.49 12.61
C ASN A 592 -56.03 -44.37 12.31
N ARG A 593 -56.89 -44.92 13.19
CA ARG A 593 -58.35 -44.81 13.08
C ARG A 593 -58.85 -43.37 13.23
N ALA A 594 -58.22 -42.57 14.10
CA ALA A 594 -58.57 -41.15 14.25
C ALA A 594 -58.10 -40.30 13.07
N LYS A 595 -56.92 -40.62 12.49
CA LYS A 595 -56.41 -39.98 11.27
C LYS A 595 -57.31 -40.24 10.05
N GLN A 596 -57.82 -41.46 9.90
CA GLN A 596 -58.77 -41.79 8.82
C GLN A 596 -60.11 -41.05 8.95
N LYS A 597 -60.66 -40.93 10.16
CA LYS A 597 -61.88 -40.13 10.38
C LYS A 597 -61.69 -38.64 10.04
N LEU A 598 -60.53 -38.07 10.36
CA LEU A 598 -60.19 -36.69 10.00
C LEU A 598 -59.98 -36.50 8.49
N GLN A 599 -59.39 -37.47 7.80
CA GLN A 599 -59.31 -37.44 6.33
C GLN A 599 -60.69 -37.49 5.68
N VAL A 600 -61.58 -38.37 6.14
CA VAL A 600 -62.96 -38.45 5.63
C VAL A 600 -63.72 -37.14 5.90
N ALA A 601 -63.59 -36.56 7.10
CA ALA A 601 -64.17 -35.27 7.42
C ALA A 601 -63.63 -34.15 6.52
N GLY A 602 -62.32 -34.14 6.25
CA GLY A 602 -61.68 -33.18 5.33
C GLY A 602 -62.21 -33.30 3.90
N ILE A 603 -62.36 -34.51 3.37
CA ILE A 603 -62.92 -34.76 2.03
C ILE A 603 -64.37 -34.30 1.94
N VAL A 604 -65.19 -34.55 2.98
CA VAL A 604 -66.59 -34.09 3.03
C VAL A 604 -66.68 -32.56 3.07
N GLN A 605 -65.81 -31.89 3.83
CA GLN A 605 -65.78 -30.43 3.92
C GLN A 605 -65.33 -29.81 2.59
N GLN A 606 -64.38 -30.43 1.90
CA GLN A 606 -63.91 -30.01 0.58
C GLN A 606 -64.97 -30.22 -0.50
N ARG A 607 -65.75 -31.31 -0.44
CA ARG A 607 -66.93 -31.53 -1.31
C ARG A 607 -68.02 -30.49 -1.08
N ARG A 608 -68.36 -30.17 0.18
CA ARG A 608 -69.33 -29.10 0.51
C ARG A 608 -68.86 -27.74 -0.02
N ARG A 609 -67.57 -27.41 0.11
CA ARG A 609 -67.00 -26.19 -0.48
C ARG A 609 -67.09 -26.16 -2.00
N LYS A 610 -66.81 -27.28 -2.69
CA LYS A 610 -66.96 -27.37 -4.15
C LYS A 610 -68.42 -27.20 -4.59
N GLN A 611 -69.37 -27.82 -3.91
CA GLN A 611 -70.80 -27.65 -4.19
C GLN A 611 -71.27 -26.22 -3.97
N TYR A 612 -70.84 -25.58 -2.89
CA TYR A 612 -71.12 -24.16 -2.63
C TYR A 612 -70.55 -23.25 -3.73
N MET A 613 -69.30 -23.48 -4.15
CA MET A 613 -68.66 -22.74 -5.25
C MET A 613 -69.39 -22.94 -6.58
N GLN A 614 -69.87 -24.16 -6.88
CA GLN A 614 -70.63 -24.43 -8.11
C GLN A 614 -72.01 -23.76 -8.09
N SER A 615 -72.72 -23.81 -6.95
CA SER A 615 -73.99 -23.09 -6.75
C SER A 615 -73.80 -21.57 -6.86
N TRP A 616 -72.74 -21.03 -6.27
CA TRP A 616 -72.38 -19.62 -6.38
C TRP A 616 -72.08 -19.21 -7.83
N LYS A 617 -71.31 -20.02 -8.57
CA LYS A 617 -71.05 -19.80 -10.01
C LYS A 617 -72.34 -19.84 -10.83
N GLN A 618 -73.23 -20.81 -10.59
CA GLN A 618 -74.53 -20.91 -11.30
C GLN A 618 -75.47 -19.74 -11.00
N ARG A 619 -75.48 -19.23 -9.75
CA ARG A 619 -76.24 -18.03 -9.40
C ARG A 619 -75.68 -16.78 -10.10
N ASN A 620 -74.36 -16.66 -10.20
CA ASN A 620 -73.71 -15.54 -10.89
C ASN A 620 -73.84 -15.61 -12.41
N THR A 621 -73.89 -16.79 -13.02
CA THR A 621 -74.15 -16.93 -14.47
C THR A 621 -75.61 -16.68 -14.82
N LYS A 622 -76.57 -17.06 -13.96
CA LYS A 622 -77.99 -16.69 -14.13
C LYS A 622 -78.25 -15.18 -13.95
N LYS A 623 -77.52 -14.51 -13.05
CA LYS A 623 -77.56 -13.04 -12.90
C LYS A 623 -76.90 -12.26 -14.05
N ARG A 624 -76.06 -12.91 -14.87
CA ARG A 624 -75.42 -12.32 -16.06
C ARG A 624 -76.18 -12.58 -17.36
N ARG A 625 -77.26 -13.37 -17.32
CA ARG A 625 -78.12 -13.72 -18.47
C ARG A 625 -79.56 -13.17 -18.36
N LYS A 626 -79.83 -12.38 -17.32
CA LYS A 626 -80.94 -11.42 -17.23
C LYS A 626 -80.29 -10.05 -17.16
#